data_AF-A0A966WJ49-F1
#
_entry.id   AF-A0A966WJ49-F1
#
_cell.length_a   1.000
_cell.length_b   1.000
_cell.length_c   1.000
_cell.angle_alpha   90.00
_cell.angle_beta   90.00
_cell.angle_gamma   90.00
#
_symmetry.space_group_name_H-M   'P 1'
#
loop_
_entity.id
_entity.type
_entity.pdbx_description
1 polymer ?
#
loop_
_entity_poly.entity_id
_entity_poly.type
_entity_poly.pdbx_seq_one_letter_code
_entity_poly.pdbx_strand_id
1 'polypeptide(L)'
;MVRIAVCAPIDDLNARYIFRNGAPFPIITASEIQFIKAEAHYRKGNMAAARQAYLDGINLSFDYLTSTYQANIPTTMQISAAQKAAYLSNPVVAPPTITLSHIMLQKYIAMYGWGLVETWNDLRRYHYTDLDPVTGQQVFRDFAPPTGIDLWPDNRGAWAYRCRPRFNSEFLYNIAALDAVGGRALDYHTKEQWFSQR
;
A
#
# COMPACT_ATOMS: atom_id res chain seq x y z
N MET A 1 -0.72 -9.40 12.35
CA MET A 1 -1.71 -8.32 12.13
C MET A 1 -1.68 -7.42 13.35
N VAL A 2 -1.39 -6.14 13.17
CA VAL A 2 -1.37 -5.13 14.25
C VAL A 2 -2.77 -5.06 14.84
N ARG A 3 -2.93 -5.39 16.13
CA ARG A 3 -4.23 -5.31 16.81
C ARG A 3 -4.51 -3.85 17.18
N ILE A 4 -5.23 -3.16 16.30
CA ILE A 4 -5.76 -1.81 16.52
C ILE A 4 -6.90 -1.92 17.55
N ALA A 5 -7.05 -0.93 18.43
CA ALA A 5 -7.97 -0.98 19.57
C ALA A 5 -9.42 -1.31 19.16
N VAL A 6 -10.16 -1.96 20.07
CA VAL A 6 -11.55 -2.45 19.84
C VAL A 6 -12.57 -1.29 19.84
N CYS A 7 -12.18 -0.09 20.28
CA CYS A 7 -12.92 1.15 20.10
C CYS A 7 -11.96 2.32 19.80
N ALA A 8 -12.49 3.41 19.25
CA ALA A 8 -11.72 4.63 19.05
C ALA A 8 -11.25 5.17 20.42
N PRO A 9 -9.95 5.42 20.60
CA PRO A 9 -9.44 5.90 21.88
C PRO A 9 -10.00 7.29 22.18
N ILE A 10 -10.57 7.46 23.37
CA ILE A 10 -11.14 8.74 23.85
C ILE A 10 -10.06 9.75 24.25
N ASP A 11 -8.83 9.29 24.43
CA ASP A 11 -7.66 10.08 24.78
C ASP A 11 -6.37 9.47 24.19
N ASP A 12 -5.27 10.20 24.25
CA ASP A 12 -3.97 9.74 23.71
C ASP A 12 -3.38 8.54 24.48
N LEU A 13 -3.76 8.36 25.75
CA LEU A 13 -3.28 7.25 26.60
C LEU A 13 -3.75 5.90 26.07
N ASN A 14 -4.90 5.87 25.41
CA ASN A 14 -5.45 4.67 24.79
C ASN A 14 -5.10 4.55 23.29
N ALA A 15 -4.55 5.60 22.68
CA ALA A 15 -4.13 5.59 21.29
C ALA A 15 -2.86 4.74 21.10
N ARG A 16 -2.73 4.11 19.92
CA ARG A 16 -1.62 3.23 19.56
C ARG A 16 -1.15 3.53 18.15
N TYR A 17 0.07 3.07 17.83
CA TYR A 17 0.63 3.20 16.49
C TYR A 17 0.69 4.67 16.05
N ILE A 18 0.47 4.97 14.76
CA ILE A 18 0.48 6.33 14.20
C ILE A 18 -0.64 7.25 14.70
N PHE A 19 -1.61 6.71 15.46
CA PHE A 19 -2.77 7.47 15.92
C PHE A 19 -2.55 8.18 17.26
N ARG A 20 -1.35 8.07 17.85
CA ARG A 20 -0.95 8.86 19.01
C ARG A 20 -0.47 10.24 18.58
N ASN A 21 -0.73 11.26 19.39
CA ASN A 21 -0.35 12.66 19.14
C ASN A 21 1.17 12.83 18.92
N GLY A 22 1.98 12.07 19.66
CA GLY A 22 3.46 12.11 19.55
C GLY A 22 4.07 10.99 18.70
N ALA A 23 3.26 10.23 17.96
CA ALA A 23 3.80 9.17 17.11
C ALA A 23 4.53 9.76 15.90
N PRO A 24 5.71 9.23 15.54
CA PRO A 24 6.36 9.63 14.30
C PRO A 24 5.50 9.18 13.11
N PHE A 25 5.33 10.07 12.14
CA PHE A 25 4.65 9.77 10.88
C PHE A 25 5.69 9.46 9.80
N PRO A 26 5.75 8.23 9.25
CA PRO A 26 6.77 7.88 8.28
C PRO A 26 6.51 8.56 6.93
N ILE A 27 7.58 8.99 6.27
CA ILE A 27 7.54 9.38 4.85
C ILE A 27 8.00 8.22 3.97
N ILE A 28 9.05 7.51 4.41
CA ILE A 28 9.59 6.31 3.78
C ILE A 28 10.19 5.41 4.86
N THR A 29 10.12 4.08 4.67
CA THR A 29 10.64 3.12 5.65
C THR A 29 11.65 2.15 5.05
N ALA A 30 12.53 1.60 5.88
CA ALA A 30 13.50 0.60 5.44
C ALA A 30 12.80 -0.70 4.94
N SER A 31 11.66 -1.07 5.54
CA SER A 31 10.84 -2.20 5.07
C SER A 31 10.27 -1.96 3.68
N GLU A 32 9.72 -0.77 3.42
CA GLU A 32 9.24 -0.37 2.10
C GLU A 32 10.33 -0.45 1.03
N ILE A 33 11.52 0.09 1.32
CA ILE A 33 12.67 0.01 0.41
C ILE A 33 13.03 -1.45 0.09
N GLN A 34 12.98 -2.35 1.07
CA GLN A 34 13.24 -3.76 0.82
C GLN A 34 12.17 -4.41 -0.06
N PHE A 35 10.90 -4.05 0.08
CA PHE A 35 9.86 -4.54 -0.82
C PHE A 35 10.01 -3.99 -2.24
N ILE A 36 10.45 -2.74 -2.42
CA ILE A 36 10.78 -2.19 -3.74
C ILE A 36 11.95 -2.97 -4.37
N LYS A 37 13.00 -3.28 -3.59
CA LYS A 37 14.10 -4.14 -4.04
C LYS A 37 13.62 -5.54 -4.41
N ALA A 38 12.75 -6.13 -3.59
CA ALA A 38 12.17 -7.45 -3.85
C ALA A 38 11.41 -7.48 -5.18
N GLU A 39 10.55 -6.48 -5.44
CA GLU A 39 9.83 -6.32 -6.70
C GLU A 39 10.81 -6.16 -7.89
N ALA A 40 11.83 -5.31 -7.75
CA ALA A 40 12.82 -5.09 -8.79
C ALA A 40 13.61 -6.36 -9.13
N HIS A 41 14.05 -7.11 -8.11
CA HIS A 41 14.73 -8.39 -8.31
C HIS A 41 13.82 -9.44 -8.93
N TYR A 42 12.55 -9.50 -8.52
CA TYR A 42 11.56 -10.40 -9.10
C TYR A 42 11.37 -10.13 -10.60
N ARG A 43 11.17 -8.85 -10.97
CA ARG A 43 11.03 -8.42 -12.37
C ARG A 43 12.30 -8.69 -13.20
N LYS A 44 13.48 -8.64 -12.58
CA LYS A 44 14.76 -9.01 -13.22
C LYS A 44 14.96 -10.53 -13.35
N GLY A 45 14.12 -11.36 -12.72
CA GLY A 45 14.28 -12.81 -12.67
C GLY A 45 15.29 -13.31 -11.63
N ASN A 46 15.82 -12.44 -10.76
CA ASN A 46 16.71 -12.84 -9.67
C ASN A 46 15.88 -13.24 -8.43
N MET A 47 15.28 -14.42 -8.49
CA MET A 47 14.34 -14.89 -7.47
C MET A 47 14.97 -15.09 -6.09
N ALA A 48 16.25 -15.45 -6.02
CA ALA A 48 16.97 -15.60 -4.76
C ALA A 48 17.10 -14.25 -4.03
N ALA A 49 17.57 -13.21 -4.73
CA ALA A 49 17.67 -11.87 -4.17
C ALA A 49 16.28 -11.26 -3.87
N ALA A 50 15.28 -11.56 -4.70
CA ALA A 50 13.89 -11.14 -4.46
C ALA A 50 13.36 -11.72 -3.15
N ARG A 51 13.55 -13.02 -2.91
CA ARG A 51 13.12 -13.69 -1.68
C ARG A 51 13.85 -13.17 -0.45
N GLN A 52 15.16 -12.91 -0.56
CA GLN A 52 15.92 -12.34 0.54
C GLN A 52 15.39 -10.96 0.93
N ALA A 53 15.28 -10.04 -0.04
CA ALA A 53 14.77 -8.69 0.21
C ALA A 53 13.33 -8.70 0.75
N TYR A 54 12.49 -9.62 0.27
CA TYR A 54 11.13 -9.82 0.78
C TYR A 54 11.11 -10.16 2.29
N LEU A 55 11.93 -11.14 2.70
CA LEU A 55 12.01 -11.53 4.12
C LEU A 55 12.63 -10.43 4.98
N ASP A 56 13.64 -9.73 4.47
CA ASP A 56 14.25 -8.58 5.13
C ASP A 56 13.23 -7.45 5.34
N GLY A 57 12.36 -7.20 4.36
CA GLY A 57 11.27 -6.23 4.46
C GLY A 57 10.27 -6.56 5.56
N ILE A 58 9.85 -7.82 5.67
CA ILE A 58 8.98 -8.30 6.76
C ILE A 58 9.69 -8.12 8.10
N ASN A 59 10.95 -8.57 8.19
CA ASN A 59 11.73 -8.50 9.41
C ASN A 59 11.87 -7.05 9.93
N LEU A 60 12.23 -6.12 9.04
CA LEU A 60 12.33 -4.69 9.34
C LEU A 60 10.98 -4.07 9.70
N SER A 61 9.87 -4.52 9.09
CA SER A 61 8.54 -4.05 9.47
C SER A 61 8.21 -4.41 10.92
N PHE A 62 8.54 -5.63 11.36
CA PHE A 62 8.37 -6.03 12.75
C PHE A 62 9.27 -5.21 13.67
N ASP A 63 10.55 -5.07 13.32
CA ASP A 63 11.51 -4.30 14.12
C ASP A 63 11.06 -2.84 14.28
N TYR A 64 10.49 -2.24 13.23
CA TYR A 64 9.95 -0.89 13.28
C TYR A 64 8.75 -0.78 14.24
N LEU A 65 7.80 -1.72 14.16
CA LEU A 65 6.66 -1.77 15.09
C LEU A 65 7.12 -1.93 16.55
N THR A 66 8.07 -2.84 16.80
CA THR A 66 8.52 -3.17 18.15
C THR A 66 9.55 -2.21 18.73
N SER A 67 10.10 -1.29 17.94
CA SER A 67 11.03 -0.26 18.42
C SER A 67 10.35 1.11 18.53
N THR A 68 9.51 1.47 17.56
CA THR A 68 8.99 2.82 17.41
C THR A 68 7.56 2.96 17.94
N TYR A 69 6.75 1.92 17.83
CA TYR A 69 5.31 1.97 18.11
C TYR A 69 4.85 1.10 19.29
N GLN A 70 5.75 0.74 20.21
CA GLN A 70 5.43 -0.05 21.41
C GLN A 70 4.57 0.69 22.45
N ALA A 71 4.54 2.01 22.38
CA ALA A 71 3.92 2.82 23.41
C ALA A 71 2.39 2.58 23.48
N ASN A 72 1.85 2.47 24.69
CA ASN A 72 0.45 2.12 25.00
C ASN A 72 -0.03 0.74 24.51
N ILE A 73 0.88 -0.16 24.12
CA ILE A 73 0.55 -1.56 23.85
C ILE A 73 0.63 -2.36 25.16
N PRO A 74 -0.47 -2.98 25.62
CA PRO A 74 -0.45 -3.87 26.80
C PRO A 74 0.57 -4.98 26.60
N THR A 75 1.30 -5.36 27.65
CA THR A 75 2.37 -6.36 27.60
C THR A 75 1.92 -7.69 26.96
N THR A 76 0.69 -8.12 27.22
CA THR A 76 0.10 -9.35 26.65
C THR A 76 -0.19 -9.27 25.15
N MET A 77 -0.17 -8.07 24.58
CA MET A 77 -0.40 -7.80 23.16
C MET A 77 0.86 -7.37 22.41
N GLN A 78 1.99 -7.20 23.11
CA GLN A 78 3.27 -6.86 22.47
C GLN A 78 3.75 -8.03 21.62
N ILE A 79 4.37 -7.71 20.48
CA ILE A 79 4.91 -8.72 19.58
C ILE A 79 6.18 -9.30 20.20
N SER A 80 6.18 -10.60 20.45
CA SER A 80 7.35 -11.31 20.96
C SER A 80 8.27 -11.79 19.84
N ALA A 81 9.54 -12.05 20.16
CA ALA A 81 10.49 -12.65 19.23
C ALA A 81 10.01 -14.01 18.69
N ALA A 82 9.33 -14.80 19.52
CA ALA A 82 8.74 -16.08 19.10
C ALA A 82 7.60 -15.90 18.09
N GLN A 83 6.73 -14.89 18.27
CA GLN A 83 5.67 -14.57 17.30
C GLN A 83 6.24 -14.09 15.97
N LYS A 84 7.27 -13.24 16.00
CA LYS A 84 8.00 -12.80 14.79
C LYS A 84 8.63 -13.99 14.06
N ALA A 85 9.34 -14.85 14.77
CA ALA A 85 9.96 -16.05 14.20
C ALA A 85 8.92 -17.01 13.59
N ALA A 86 7.81 -17.24 14.29
CA ALA A 86 6.71 -18.07 13.79
C ALA A 86 6.05 -17.48 12.53
N TYR A 87 5.97 -16.15 12.43
CA TYR A 87 5.45 -15.50 11.23
C TYR A 87 6.40 -15.67 10.03
N LEU A 88 7.71 -15.49 10.27
CA LEU A 88 8.75 -15.66 9.24
C LEU A 88 8.99 -17.12 8.82
N SER A 89 8.58 -18.09 9.64
CA SER A 89 8.64 -19.52 9.29
C SER A 89 7.34 -20.05 8.71
N ASN A 90 6.25 -19.28 8.71
CA ASN A 90 4.97 -19.71 8.17
C ASN A 90 5.09 -19.88 6.63
N PRO A 91 4.86 -21.08 6.08
CA PRO A 91 5.03 -21.34 4.65
C PRO A 91 4.06 -20.57 3.75
N VAL A 92 2.93 -20.08 4.28
CA VAL A 92 2.01 -19.19 3.56
C VAL A 92 2.60 -17.78 3.41
N VAL A 93 3.39 -17.35 4.38
CA VAL A 93 4.03 -16.03 4.39
C VAL A 93 5.39 -16.08 3.70
N ALA A 94 6.21 -17.09 4.00
CA ALA A 94 7.59 -17.21 3.56
C ALA A 94 7.83 -18.45 2.68
N PRO A 95 7.04 -18.67 1.61
CA PRO A 95 7.22 -19.84 0.76
C PRO A 95 8.61 -19.84 0.10
N PRO A 96 9.14 -21.00 -0.33
CA PRO A 96 10.38 -21.08 -1.08
C PRO A 96 10.33 -20.28 -2.39
N THR A 97 9.16 -20.22 -3.03
CA THR A 97 8.89 -19.44 -4.23
C THR A 97 7.88 -18.35 -3.90
N ILE A 98 8.34 -17.11 -3.91
CA ILE A 98 7.48 -15.94 -3.74
C ILE A 98 6.90 -15.51 -5.08
N THR A 99 5.84 -14.70 -5.04
CA THR A 99 5.15 -14.12 -6.20
C THR A 99 5.03 -12.62 -6.02
N LEU A 100 4.62 -11.87 -7.05
CA LEU A 100 4.34 -10.44 -6.88
C LEU A 100 3.25 -10.20 -5.84
N SER A 101 2.25 -11.08 -5.76
CA SER A 101 1.19 -10.99 -4.76
C SER A 101 1.72 -11.09 -3.33
N HIS A 102 2.71 -11.95 -3.07
CA HIS A 102 3.35 -12.02 -1.75
C HIS A 102 4.03 -10.69 -1.41
N ILE A 103 4.82 -10.15 -2.35
CA ILE A 103 5.57 -8.89 -2.15
C ILE A 103 4.61 -7.73 -1.90
N MET A 104 3.62 -7.52 -2.79
CA MET A 104 2.69 -6.39 -2.68
C MET A 104 1.79 -6.50 -1.44
N LEU A 105 1.37 -7.71 -1.05
CA LEU A 105 0.60 -7.91 0.19
C LEU A 105 1.40 -7.51 1.42
N GLN A 106 2.66 -7.95 1.55
CA GLN A 106 3.48 -7.58 2.70
C GLN A 106 3.85 -6.11 2.71
N LYS A 107 4.08 -5.51 1.52
CA LYS A 107 4.28 -4.07 1.38
C LYS A 107 3.05 -3.30 1.88
N TYR A 108 1.84 -3.69 1.46
CA TYR A 108 0.58 -3.11 1.94
C TYR A 108 0.44 -3.21 3.47
N ILE A 109 0.73 -4.38 4.05
CA ILE A 109 0.67 -4.59 5.50
C ILE A 109 1.67 -3.68 6.24
N ALA A 110 2.91 -3.58 5.76
CA ALA A 110 3.94 -2.76 6.38
C ALA A 110 3.64 -1.25 6.32
N MET A 111 2.91 -0.83 5.29
CA MET A 111 2.51 0.55 5.05
C MET A 111 1.13 0.91 5.62
N TYR A 112 0.46 -0.02 6.31
CA TYR A 112 -0.91 0.17 6.78
C TYR A 112 -1.06 1.46 7.60
N GLY A 113 -2.05 2.28 7.26
CA GLY A 113 -2.41 3.50 7.98
C GLY A 113 -1.61 4.75 7.57
N TRP A 114 -0.35 4.62 7.12
CA TRP A 114 0.47 5.79 6.77
C TRP A 114 0.83 5.86 5.28
N GLY A 115 1.16 4.75 4.64
CA GLY A 115 1.56 4.69 3.21
C GLY A 115 0.36 4.47 2.27
N LEU A 116 -0.78 5.10 2.57
CA LEU A 116 -2.02 4.93 1.80
C LEU A 116 -1.88 5.46 0.37
N VAL A 117 -1.17 6.58 0.20
CA VAL A 117 -0.90 7.17 -1.12
C VAL A 117 -0.02 6.24 -1.96
N GLU A 118 1.02 5.66 -1.37
CA GLU A 118 1.88 4.68 -2.04
C GLU A 118 1.16 3.37 -2.35
N THR A 119 0.27 2.91 -1.47
CA THR A 119 -0.60 1.76 -1.76
C THR A 119 -1.46 2.03 -3.00
N TRP A 120 -2.08 3.21 -3.09
CA TRP A 120 -2.91 3.57 -4.24
C TRP A 120 -2.08 3.79 -5.51
N ASN A 121 -0.84 4.24 -5.37
CA ASN A 121 0.14 4.28 -6.45
C ASN A 121 0.44 2.86 -6.97
N ASP A 122 0.75 1.92 -6.08
CA ASP A 122 1.01 0.52 -6.45
C ASP A 122 -0.20 -0.13 -7.13
N LEU A 123 -1.41 0.06 -6.60
CA LEU A 123 -2.65 -0.44 -7.23
C LEU A 123 -2.79 0.06 -8.69
N ARG A 124 -2.52 1.35 -8.93
CA ARG A 124 -2.60 1.94 -10.28
C ARG A 124 -1.50 1.44 -11.21
N ARG A 125 -0.27 1.19 -10.72
CA ARG A 125 0.80 0.57 -11.51
C ARG A 125 0.43 -0.83 -12.02
N TYR A 126 -0.44 -1.52 -11.29
CA TYR A 126 -0.96 -2.84 -11.64
C TYR A 126 -2.41 -2.78 -12.15
N HIS A 127 -2.86 -1.63 -12.64
CA HIS A 127 -4.21 -1.41 -13.17
C HIS A 127 -5.33 -2.01 -12.34
N TYR A 128 -5.15 -2.03 -11.01
CA TYR A 128 -5.97 -2.69 -10.00
C TYR A 128 -6.04 -4.22 -10.09
N THR A 129 -6.12 -4.79 -11.29
CA THR A 129 -6.43 -6.20 -11.53
C THR A 129 -5.40 -6.92 -12.39
N ASP A 130 -4.24 -6.31 -12.66
CA ASP A 130 -3.19 -6.96 -13.44
C ASP A 130 -2.78 -8.30 -12.82
N LEU A 131 -2.51 -9.25 -13.72
CA LEU A 131 -2.04 -10.58 -13.36
C LEU A 131 -0.52 -10.58 -13.26
N ASP A 132 0.00 -11.31 -12.27
CA ASP A 132 1.41 -11.68 -12.18
C ASP A 132 1.74 -12.57 -13.39
N PRO A 133 2.71 -12.18 -14.23
CA PRO A 133 3.03 -12.92 -15.46
C PRO A 133 3.53 -14.34 -15.21
N VAL A 134 4.03 -14.63 -13.99
CA VAL A 134 4.56 -15.97 -13.65
C VAL A 134 3.43 -16.91 -13.20
N THR A 135 2.45 -16.40 -12.46
CA THR A 135 1.42 -17.24 -11.83
C THR A 135 0.04 -17.14 -12.48
N GLY A 136 -0.19 -16.12 -13.31
CA GLY A 136 -1.49 -15.81 -13.89
C GLY A 136 -2.53 -15.35 -12.86
N GLN A 137 -2.11 -15.08 -11.62
CA GLN A 137 -2.99 -14.63 -10.54
C GLN A 137 -2.94 -13.11 -10.41
N GLN A 138 -4.02 -12.48 -9.94
CA GLN A 138 -4.04 -11.05 -9.66
C GLN A 138 -2.95 -10.68 -8.65
N VAL A 139 -2.18 -9.62 -8.94
CA VAL A 139 -1.10 -9.17 -8.06
C VAL A 139 -1.67 -8.74 -6.71
N PHE A 140 -2.68 -7.86 -6.71
CA PHE A 140 -3.44 -7.54 -5.50
C PHE A 140 -4.54 -8.56 -5.29
N ARG A 141 -4.18 -9.71 -4.72
CA ARG A 141 -5.09 -10.84 -4.52
C ARG A 141 -6.35 -10.41 -3.75
N ASP A 142 -7.51 -10.90 -4.19
CA ASP A 142 -8.83 -10.63 -3.63
C ASP A 142 -9.26 -9.15 -3.62
N PHE A 143 -8.50 -8.25 -4.26
CA PHE A 143 -8.95 -6.88 -4.48
C PHE A 143 -10.11 -6.90 -5.50
N ALA A 144 -11.30 -6.58 -5.01
CA ALA A 144 -12.49 -6.40 -5.81
C ALA A 144 -12.75 -4.88 -5.98
N PRO A 145 -12.51 -4.33 -7.17
CA PRO A 145 -12.80 -2.93 -7.41
C PRO A 145 -14.31 -2.64 -7.39
N PRO A 146 -14.72 -1.41 -7.06
CA PRO A 146 -16.13 -1.02 -7.09
C PRO A 146 -16.72 -1.15 -8.50
N THR A 147 -18.01 -1.51 -8.57
CA THR A 147 -18.74 -1.71 -9.83
C THR A 147 -20.16 -1.12 -9.75
N GLY A 148 -20.80 -0.95 -10.91
CA GLY A 148 -22.20 -0.54 -10.97
C GLY A 148 -22.45 0.80 -10.25
N ILE A 149 -23.39 0.77 -9.29
CA ILE A 149 -23.82 1.96 -8.54
C ILE A 149 -22.79 2.47 -7.53
N ASP A 150 -21.75 1.69 -7.22
CA ASP A 150 -20.65 2.12 -6.35
C ASP A 150 -19.70 3.10 -7.05
N LEU A 151 -19.81 3.22 -8.37
CA LEU A 151 -19.07 4.18 -9.18
C LEU A 151 -19.94 5.40 -9.48
N TRP A 152 -19.35 6.59 -9.38
CA TRP A 152 -20.00 7.82 -9.81
C TRP A 152 -20.35 7.75 -11.32
N PRO A 153 -21.50 8.29 -11.79
CA PRO A 153 -21.91 8.15 -13.19
C PRO A 153 -20.86 8.59 -14.22
N ASP A 154 -20.11 9.66 -13.92
CA ASP A 154 -19.07 10.17 -14.82
C ASP A 154 -17.85 9.24 -14.94
N ASN A 155 -17.70 8.26 -14.05
CA ASN A 155 -16.68 7.23 -14.20
C ASN A 155 -16.94 6.33 -15.41
N ARG A 156 -18.20 6.17 -15.82
CA ARG A 156 -18.60 5.29 -16.94
C ARG A 156 -18.04 3.86 -16.81
N GLY A 157 -18.01 3.35 -15.59
CA GLY A 157 -17.47 2.02 -15.27
C GLY A 157 -15.95 1.95 -15.09
N ALA A 158 -15.20 3.03 -15.35
CA ALA A 158 -13.75 3.06 -15.15
C ALA A 158 -13.36 3.43 -13.70
N TRP A 159 -12.22 2.93 -13.24
CA TRP A 159 -11.69 3.21 -11.90
C TRP A 159 -10.91 4.51 -11.87
N ALA A 160 -10.79 5.10 -10.68
CA ALA A 160 -10.14 6.40 -10.52
C ALA A 160 -8.62 6.27 -10.53
N TYR A 161 -7.95 6.88 -11.51
CA TYR A 161 -6.49 6.91 -11.63
C TYR A 161 -5.86 8.22 -11.17
N ARG A 162 -6.63 9.31 -11.02
CA ARG A 162 -6.09 10.62 -10.61
C ARG A 162 -7.13 11.49 -9.93
N CYS A 163 -6.67 12.43 -9.10
CA CYS A 163 -7.52 13.43 -8.50
C CYS A 163 -7.74 14.62 -9.46
N ARG A 164 -8.95 15.18 -9.47
CA ARG A 164 -9.24 16.40 -10.21
C ARG A 164 -8.48 17.59 -9.61
N PRO A 165 -7.98 18.52 -10.44
CA PRO A 165 -7.42 19.76 -9.94
C PRO A 165 -8.48 20.59 -9.22
N ARG A 166 -8.04 21.46 -8.30
CA ARG A 166 -8.94 22.24 -7.44
C ARG A 166 -9.80 23.19 -8.27
N PHE A 167 -11.12 23.13 -8.09
CA PHE A 167 -12.07 23.91 -8.89
C PHE A 167 -11.81 25.42 -8.86
N ASN A 168 -11.82 26.03 -7.66
CA ASN A 168 -11.74 27.49 -7.52
C ASN A 168 -10.45 28.13 -8.05
N SER A 169 -9.33 27.39 -8.10
CA SER A 169 -8.07 27.93 -8.61
C SER A 169 -7.90 27.64 -10.10
N GLU A 170 -8.08 26.40 -10.54
CA GLU A 170 -7.73 26.01 -11.91
C GLU A 170 -8.80 26.40 -12.92
N PHE A 171 -10.08 26.30 -12.55
CA PHE A 171 -11.19 26.52 -13.49
C PHE A 171 -11.54 28.00 -13.67
N LEU A 172 -10.93 28.89 -12.90
CA LEU A 172 -11.08 30.34 -13.02
C LEU A 172 -9.80 30.99 -13.54
N TYR A 173 -8.64 30.60 -13.00
CA TYR A 173 -7.39 31.35 -13.22
C TYR A 173 -6.41 30.64 -14.16
N ASN A 174 -6.59 29.35 -14.46
CA ASN A 174 -5.61 28.56 -15.21
C ASN A 174 -6.24 27.62 -16.26
N ILE A 175 -7.34 28.06 -16.87
CA ILE A 175 -8.15 27.25 -17.79
C ILE A 175 -7.30 26.71 -18.96
N ALA A 176 -6.40 27.52 -19.52
CA ALA A 176 -5.59 27.09 -20.66
C ALA A 176 -4.66 25.90 -20.34
N ALA A 177 -4.02 25.90 -19.16
CA ALA A 177 -3.19 24.77 -18.75
C ALA A 177 -4.06 23.55 -18.38
N LEU A 178 -5.24 23.79 -17.79
CA LEU A 178 -6.21 22.75 -17.50
C LEU A 178 -6.69 22.06 -18.79
N ASP A 179 -6.96 22.82 -19.85
CA ASP A 179 -7.37 22.30 -21.15
C ASP A 179 -6.26 21.48 -21.81
N ALA A 180 -5.00 21.90 -21.68
CA ALA A 180 -3.85 21.17 -22.21
C ALA A 180 -3.71 19.74 -21.64
N VAL A 181 -4.19 19.50 -20.42
CA VAL A 181 -4.20 18.16 -19.79
C VAL A 181 -5.56 17.46 -19.84
N GLY A 182 -6.53 18.04 -20.56
CA GLY A 182 -7.91 17.53 -20.64
C GLY A 182 -8.67 17.64 -19.31
N GLY A 183 -8.25 18.54 -18.41
CA GLY A 183 -8.70 18.68 -17.02
C GLY A 183 -10.19 18.97 -16.84
N ARG A 184 -10.87 19.42 -17.89
CA ARG A 184 -12.31 19.73 -17.88
C ARG A 184 -13.19 18.55 -18.28
N ALA A 185 -12.62 17.43 -18.72
CA ALA A 185 -13.39 16.24 -19.06
C ALA A 185 -14.14 15.72 -17.83
N LEU A 186 -15.40 15.28 -18.02
CA LEU A 186 -16.23 14.74 -16.93
C LEU A 186 -15.63 13.47 -16.32
N ASP A 187 -14.90 12.69 -17.11
CA ASP A 187 -14.22 11.47 -16.70
C ASP A 187 -12.72 11.70 -16.42
N TYR A 188 -12.29 12.94 -16.14
CA TYR A 188 -10.87 13.25 -15.94
C TYR A 188 -10.20 12.34 -14.92
N HIS A 189 -10.86 12.06 -13.79
CA HIS A 189 -10.32 11.26 -12.69
C HIS A 189 -10.12 9.79 -13.02
N THR A 190 -10.69 9.28 -14.11
CA THR A 190 -10.51 7.88 -14.54
C THR A 190 -9.37 7.68 -15.53
N LYS A 191 -8.81 8.77 -16.07
CA LYS A 191 -7.69 8.66 -17.00
C LYS A 191 -6.40 8.37 -16.23
N GLU A 192 -5.62 7.47 -16.81
CA GLU A 192 -4.34 7.04 -16.30
C GLU A 192 -3.32 8.17 -16.16
N GLN A 193 -2.38 7.98 -15.23
CA GLN A 193 -1.19 8.83 -15.12
C GLN A 193 -0.06 8.23 -15.97
N TRP A 194 0.93 9.05 -16.33
CA TRP A 194 2.02 8.65 -17.21
C TRP A 194 2.76 7.38 -16.77
N PHE A 195 2.83 7.10 -15.46
CA PHE A 195 3.54 5.93 -14.93
C PHE A 195 2.73 4.63 -14.96
N SER A 196 1.39 4.70 -15.11
CA SER A 196 0.55 3.50 -15.20
C SER A 196 0.37 3.06 -16.65
N GLN A 197 0.49 3.99 -17.60
CA GLN A 197 0.38 3.72 -19.03
C GLN A 197 1.43 2.70 -19.51
N ARG A 198 1.00 1.74 -20.32
CA ARG A 198 1.84 0.74 -20.99
C ARG A 198 1.99 1.01 -22.47
#